data_AF-A0A417PJY2-F1
#
_entry.id   AF-A0A417PJY2-F1
#
_cell.length_a   1.000
_cell.length_b   1.000
_cell.length_c   1.000
_cell.angle_alpha   90.00
_cell.angle_beta   90.00
_cell.angle_gamma   90.00
#
_symmetry.space_group_name_H-M   'P 1'
#
loop_
_entity.id
_entity.type
_entity.pdbx_description
1 polymer ?
#
loop_
_entity_poly.entity_id
_entity_poly.type
_entity_poly.pdbx_seq_one_letter_code
_entity_poly.pdbx_strand_id
1 'polypeptide(L)'
;MVDFKFRYKITYIDGQTYDRKHILNVQVTEEEYKSIIREVLQGIAIKDNPKIPDVISRMTETVEYVDRWTSINGASRTSPLKNPRKITSLEFFLPDDVYQRVRRMKMPLELVNF
;
A
#
# COMPACT_ATOMS: atom_id res chain seq x y z
N MET A 1 -10.59 -13.54 -5.75
CA MET A 1 -9.47 -12.65 -5.36
C MET A 1 -9.59 -11.38 -6.18
N VAL A 2 -9.23 -10.24 -5.61
CA VAL A 2 -9.33 -8.92 -6.22
C VAL A 2 -7.99 -8.19 -6.13
N ASP A 3 -7.69 -7.35 -7.12
CA ASP A 3 -6.52 -6.47 -7.07
C ASP A 3 -6.77 -5.29 -6.13
N PHE A 4 -6.11 -5.31 -4.97
CA PHE A 4 -6.09 -4.18 -4.06
C PHE A 4 -4.95 -3.23 -4.44
N LYS A 5 -5.33 -2.06 -4.94
CA LYS A 5 -4.41 -0.97 -5.27
C LYS A 5 -4.10 -0.13 -4.03
N PHE A 6 -2.83 0.24 -3.86
CA PHE A 6 -2.38 1.05 -2.73
C PHE A 6 -1.29 2.03 -3.11
N ARG A 7 -1.25 3.14 -2.37
CA ARG A 7 -0.14 4.09 -2.32
C ARG A 7 0.74 3.78 -1.12
N TYR A 8 1.98 4.25 -1.15
CA TYR A 8 2.90 4.06 -0.04
C TYR A 8 3.86 5.25 0.15
N LYS A 9 4.26 5.45 1.40
CA LYS A 9 5.41 6.27 1.76
C LYS A 9 6.52 5.35 2.27
N ILE A 10 7.74 5.65 1.87
CA ILE A 10 8.93 4.89 2.24
C ILE A 10 9.90 5.79 2.99
N THR A 11 10.38 5.33 4.14
CA THR A 11 11.42 6.00 4.92
C THR A 11 12.64 5.10 4.97
N TYR A 12 13.81 5.66 4.66
CA TYR A 12 15.08 4.93 4.68
C TYR A 12 15.84 5.17 5.99
N ILE A 13 16.95 4.43 6.17
CA ILE A 13 17.78 4.47 7.39
C ILE A 13 18.44 5.83 7.66
N ASP A 14 18.63 6.65 6.63
CA ASP A 14 19.13 8.02 6.75
C ASP A 14 18.04 9.02 7.18
N GLY A 15 16.82 8.55 7.43
CA GLY A 15 15.67 9.37 7.83
C GLY A 15 14.96 10.05 6.66
N GLN A 16 15.40 9.86 5.42
CA GLN A 16 14.73 10.46 4.26
C GLN A 16 13.43 9.72 3.95
N THR A 17 12.34 10.49 3.86
CA THR A 17 11.00 9.97 3.54
C THR A 17 10.55 10.43 2.17
N TYR A 18 10.00 9.50 1.39
CA TYR A 18 9.48 9.76 0.06
C TYR A 18 8.03 9.27 -0.07
N ASP A 19 7.14 10.19 -0.45
CA ASP A 19 5.80 9.86 -0.93
C ASP A 19 5.89 9.46 -2.40
N ARG A 20 5.82 8.15 -2.66
CA ARG A 20 5.99 7.60 -4.00
C ARG A 20 4.66 7.74 -4.74
N LYS A 21 4.71 8.32 -5.94
CA LYS A 21 3.54 8.46 -6.83
C LYS A 21 3.06 7.13 -7.44
N HIS A 22 3.87 6.08 -7.34
CA HIS A 22 3.51 4.76 -7.86
C HIS A 22 2.35 4.17 -7.06
N ILE A 23 1.32 3.75 -7.79
CA ILE A 23 0.27 2.89 -7.24
C ILE A 23 0.69 1.46 -7.50
N LEU A 24 0.78 0.67 -6.43
CA LEU A 24 1.09 -0.75 -6.49
C LEU A 24 -0.18 -1.55 -6.24
N ASN A 25 -0.14 -2.85 -6.54
CA ASN A 25 -1.26 -3.76 -6.28
C ASN A 25 -0.78 -5.06 -5.65
N VAL A 26 -1.65 -5.64 -4.82
CA VAL A 26 -1.53 -7.00 -4.32
C VAL A 26 -2.87 -7.71 -4.47
N GLN A 27 -2.83 -9.03 -4.63
CA GLN A 27 -4.03 -9.86 -4.65
C GLN A 27 -4.55 -10.07 -3.23
N VAL A 28 -5.82 -9.80 -3.00
CA VAL A 28 -6.49 -10.00 -1.71
C VAL A 28 -7.82 -10.74 -1.89
N THR A 29 -8.33 -11.34 -0.83
CA THR A 29 -9.71 -11.83 -0.79
C THR A 29 -10.68 -10.66 -0.60
N GLU A 30 -11.96 -10.89 -0.88
CA GLU A 30 -12.98 -9.86 -0.62
C GLU A 30 -13.10 -9.51 0.87
N GLU A 31 -12.91 -10.49 1.76
CA GLU A 31 -12.96 -10.28 3.21
C GLU A 31 -11.79 -9.43 3.70
N GLU A 32 -10.58 -9.71 3.21
CA GLU A 32 -9.39 -8.88 3.44
C GLU A 32 -9.61 -7.46 2.92
N TYR A 33 -10.15 -7.31 1.71
CA TYR A 33 -10.46 -5.99 1.13
C TYR A 33 -11.45 -5.22 2.01
N LYS A 34 -12.58 -5.84 2.38
CA LYS A 34 -13.61 -5.24 3.24
C LYS A 34 -13.03 -4.86 4.60
N SER A 35 -12.18 -5.71 5.17
CA SER A 35 -11.46 -5.43 6.41
C SER A 35 -10.60 -4.17 6.29
N ILE A 36 -9.76 -4.08 5.25
CA ILE A 36 -8.91 -2.90 5.00
C ILE A 36 -9.75 -1.63 4.96
N ILE A 37 -10.79 -1.61 4.13
CA ILE A 37 -11.60 -0.41 3.94
C ILE A 37 -12.29 0.00 5.25
N ARG A 38 -12.86 -0.96 5.98
CA ARG A 38 -13.56 -0.70 7.24
C ARG A 38 -12.63 -0.10 8.28
N GLU A 39 -11.42 -0.63 8.45
CA GLU A 39 -10.49 -0.11 9.45
C GLU A 39 -9.93 1.27 9.04
N VAL A 40 -9.63 1.48 7.74
CA VAL A 40 -9.19 2.80 7.23
C VAL A 40 -10.24 3.89 7.45
N LEU A 41 -11.53 3.57 7.27
CA LEU A 41 -12.61 4.53 7.55
C LEU A 41 -12.77 4.87 9.04
N GLN A 42 -12.31 3.99 9.93
CA GLN A 42 -12.23 4.24 11.37
C GLN A 42 -10.95 5.01 11.76
N GLY A 43 -10.10 5.36 10.79
CA GLY A 43 -8.85 6.07 11.03
C GLY A 43 -7.68 5.16 11.41
N ILE A 44 -7.83 3.84 11.30
CA ILE A 44 -6.76 2.88 11.56
C ILE A 44 -5.87 2.77 10.32
N ALA A 45 -4.55 2.86 10.50
CA ALA A 45 -3.61 2.69 9.39
C ALA A 45 -3.68 1.25 8.86
N ILE A 46 -3.53 1.08 7.54
CA ILE A 46 -3.59 -0.25 6.90
C ILE A 46 -2.61 -1.23 7.56
N LYS A 47 -1.39 -0.76 7.85
CA LYS A 47 -0.32 -1.54 8.49
C LYS A 47 -0.69 -2.08 9.89
N ASP A 48 -1.58 -1.38 10.60
CA ASP A 48 -1.96 -1.71 11.97
C ASP A 48 -3.22 -2.60 12.01
N ASN A 49 -3.75 -3.03 10.85
CA ASN A 49 -4.91 -3.91 10.79
C ASN A 49 -4.51 -5.36 11.15
N PRO A 50 -4.98 -5.90 12.30
CA PRO A 50 -4.56 -7.21 12.79
C PRO A 50 -5.15 -8.38 11.99
N LYS A 51 -6.14 -8.13 11.11
CA LYS A 51 -6.85 -9.17 10.36
C LYS A 51 -6.20 -9.49 9.02
N ILE A 52 -5.15 -8.76 8.62
CA ILE A 52 -4.53 -8.89 7.29
C ILE A 52 -2.98 -8.96 7.32
N PRO A 53 -2.33 -9.64 8.28
CA PRO A 53 -0.87 -9.66 8.38
C PRO A 53 -0.21 -10.18 7.10
N ASP A 54 -0.80 -11.18 6.45
CA ASP A 54 -0.29 -11.74 5.19
C ASP A 54 -0.41 -10.76 4.01
N VAL A 55 -1.44 -9.89 4.01
CA VAL A 55 -1.54 -8.80 3.03
C VAL A 55 -0.44 -7.79 3.27
N ILE A 56 -0.17 -7.43 4.53
CA ILE A 56 0.91 -6.47 4.88
C ILE A 56 2.28 -7.01 4.48
N SER A 57 2.55 -8.31 4.66
CA SER A 57 3.78 -8.94 4.17
C SER A 57 3.90 -8.79 2.65
N ARG A 58 2.86 -9.16 1.90
CA ARG A 58 2.83 -9.04 0.43
C ARG A 58 3.01 -7.60 -0.04
N MET A 59 2.38 -6.63 0.61
CA MET A 59 2.54 -5.20 0.29
C MET A 59 3.97 -4.74 0.53
N THR A 60 4.58 -5.18 1.65
CA THR A 60 5.97 -4.88 2.00
C THR A 60 6.93 -5.45 0.96
N GLU A 61 6.82 -6.74 0.64
CA GLU A 61 7.63 -7.41 -0.39
C GLU A 61 7.49 -6.73 -1.76
N THR A 62 6.27 -6.31 -2.13
CA THR A 62 6.01 -5.61 -3.38
C THR A 62 6.71 -4.24 -3.41
N VAL A 63 6.67 -3.48 -2.31
CA VAL A 63 7.38 -2.21 -2.20
C VAL A 63 8.89 -2.41 -2.26
N GLU A 64 9.43 -3.40 -1.55
CA GLU A 64 10.86 -3.71 -1.58
C GLU A 64 11.35 -4.12 -2.97
N TYR A 65 10.56 -4.93 -3.67
CA TYR A 65 10.84 -5.30 -5.05
C TYR A 65 10.89 -4.06 -5.94
N VAL A 66 9.85 -3.22 -5.90
CA VAL A 66 9.78 -2.00 -6.72
C VAL A 66 10.89 -1.01 -6.37
N ASP A 67 11.26 -0.86 -5.10
CA ASP A 67 12.35 0.03 -4.66
C ASP A 67 13.69 -0.34 -5.31
N ARG A 68 13.98 -1.64 -5.45
CA ARG A 68 15.19 -2.12 -6.15
C ARG A 68 15.24 -1.67 -7.60
N TRP A 69 14.09 -1.51 -8.23
CA TRP A 69 13.96 -1.03 -9.61
C TRP A 69 13.70 0.47 -9.71
N THR A 70 13.73 1.20 -8.60
CA THR A 70 13.41 2.63 -8.54
C THR A 70 14.62 3.43 -8.07
N SER A 71 14.95 4.50 -8.79
CA SER A 71 15.97 5.47 -8.40
C SER A 71 15.48 6.32 -7.24
N ILE A 72 16.39 6.97 -6.51
CA ILE A 72 16.00 7.73 -5.31
C ILE A 72 15.00 8.85 -5.63
N ASN A 73 15.15 9.49 -6.80
CA ASN A 73 14.23 10.51 -7.33
C ASN A 73 12.89 9.96 -7.83
N GLY A 74 12.67 8.64 -7.78
CA GLY A 74 11.44 7.97 -8.19
C GLY A 74 11.40 7.53 -9.65
N ALA A 75 12.46 7.71 -10.43
CA ALA A 75 12.51 7.23 -11.80
C ALA A 75 12.75 5.71 -11.87
N SER A 76 12.07 5.03 -12.79
CA SER A 76 12.31 3.61 -13.06
C SER A 76 13.73 3.37 -13.57
N ARG A 77 14.31 2.23 -13.19
CA ARG A 77 15.64 1.78 -13.61
C ARG A 77 15.51 0.64 -14.61
N THR A 78 16.52 0.51 -15.48
CA THR A 78 16.65 -0.62 -16.41
C THR A 78 17.31 -1.85 -15.79
N SER A 79 17.96 -1.69 -14.63
CA SER A 79 18.59 -2.75 -13.86
C SER A 79 18.36 -2.53 -12.36
N PRO A 80 18.26 -3.62 -11.56
CA PRO A 80 18.02 -3.48 -10.14
C PRO A 80 19.23 -2.86 -9.43
N LEU A 81 19.01 -2.30 -8.25
CA LEU A 81 20.10 -1.89 -7.38
C LEU A 81 20.94 -3.11 -6.98
N LYS A 82 22.27 -2.97 -7.06
CA LYS A 82 23.20 -4.00 -6.58
C LYS A 82 23.05 -4.24 -5.07
N ASN A 83 22.89 -3.15 -4.31
CA ASN A 83 22.65 -3.17 -2.88
C ASN A 83 21.27 -2.56 -2.60
N PRO A 84 20.30 -3.35 -2.08
CA PRO A 84 19.02 -2.82 -1.64
C PRO A 84 19.20 -1.74 -0.58
N ARG A 85 18.34 -0.70 -0.63
CA ARG A 85 18.34 0.34 0.40
C ARG A 85 17.76 -0.24 1.70
N LYS A 86 18.28 0.23 2.83
CA LYS A 86 17.71 -0.12 4.13
C LYS A 86 16.47 0.74 4.38
N ILE A 87 15.31 0.11 4.37
CA ILE A 87 14.02 0.72 4.67
C ILE A 87 13.79 0.59 6.17
N THR A 88 13.41 1.68 6.83
CA THR A 88 13.10 1.71 8.26
C THR A 88 11.60 1.73 8.52
N SER A 89 10.83 2.36 7.64
CA SER A 89 9.37 2.40 7.76
C SER A 89 8.69 2.42 6.39
N LEU A 90 7.54 1.76 6.35
CA LEU A 90 6.55 1.83 5.28
C LEU A 90 5.22 2.25 5.88
N GLU A 91 4.55 3.18 5.20
CA GLU A 91 3.17 3.55 5.44
C GLU A 91 2.37 3.26 4.18
N PHE A 92 1.18 2.69 4.33
CA PHE A 92 0.32 2.30 3.22
C PHE A 92 -1.01 3.08 3.26
N PHE A 93 -1.47 3.50 2.08
CA PHE A 93 -2.65 4.34 1.93
C PHE A 93 -3.56 3.82 0.82
N LEU A 94 -4.85 4.11 0.94
CA LEU A 94 -5.76 3.98 -0.19
C LEU A 94 -5.39 5.01 -1.26
N PRO A 95 -5.53 4.68 -2.55
CA PRO A 95 -5.51 5.68 -3.61
C PRO A 95 -6.57 6.76 -3.34
N ASP A 96 -6.28 8.01 -3.71
CA ASP A 96 -7.14 9.15 -3.35
C ASP A 96 -8.56 8.99 -3.91
N ASP A 97 -8.69 8.49 -5.14
CA ASP A 97 -9.97 8.22 -5.78
C ASP A 97 -10.79 7.16 -5.03
N VAL A 98 -10.12 6.08 -4.57
CA VAL A 98 -10.74 5.02 -3.76
C VAL A 98 -11.17 5.58 -2.42
N TYR A 99 -10.30 6.32 -1.72
CA TYR A 99 -10.60 6.92 -0.44
C TYR A 99 -11.80 7.87 -0.53
N GLN A 100 -11.84 8.76 -1.53
CA GLN A 100 -12.96 9.69 -1.73
C GLN A 100 -14.26 8.95 -2.05
N ARG A 101 -14.21 7.90 -2.87
CA ARG A 101 -15.39 7.08 -3.20
C ARG A 101 -15.94 6.41 -1.95
N VAL A 102 -15.10 5.74 -1.18
CA VAL A 102 -15.49 5.01 0.03
C VAL A 102 -16.03 5.99 1.10
N ARG A 103 -15.38 7.14 1.31
CA ARG A 103 -15.81 8.14 2.30
C ARG A 103 -17.21 8.71 2.00
N ARG A 104 -17.60 8.79 0.72
CA ARG A 104 -18.93 9.26 0.29
C ARG A 104 -20.03 8.22 0.46
N MET A 105 -19.69 6.95 0.65
CA MET A 105 -20.66 5.89 0.90
C MET A 105 -21.15 5.96 2.35
N LYS A 106 -22.47 6.09 2.55
CA LYS A 106 -23.10 6.20 3.88
C LYS A 106 -22.89 4.95 4.76
N MET A 107 -22.61 3.78 4.16
CA MET A 107 -22.19 2.54 4.82
C MET A 107 -21.28 1.73 3.87
N PRO A 108 -20.09 1.25 4.29
CA PRO A 108 -19.10 0.60 3.41
C PRO A 108 -19.39 -0.88 3.10
N LEU A 109 -20.66 -1.29 3.08
CA LEU A 109 -21.08 -2.64 2.70
C LEU A 109 -21.40 -2.78 1.21
N GLU A 110 -21.42 -1.70 0.42
CA GLU A 110 -21.62 -1.82 -1.04
C GLU A 110 -20.37 -2.29 -1.82
N LEU A 111 -19.29 -2.64 -1.11
CA LEU A 111 -18.11 -3.28 -1.69
C LEU A 111 -18.36 -4.74 -2.12
N VAL A 112 -19.59 -5.27 -2.05
CA VAL A 112 -19.91 -6.65 -2.49
C VAL A 112 -20.25 -6.75 -3.98
N ASN A 113 -20.41 -5.62 -4.69
CA ASN A 113 -20.63 -5.66 -6.14
C ASN A 113 -19.40 -5.10 -6.87
N PHE A 114 -18.37 -5.96 -7.02
CA PHE A 114 -17.27 -5.76 -7.97
C PHE A 114 -17.65 -6.34 -9.33
#